data_AF-K2MRA9-F1
#
_entry.id   AF-K2MRA9-F1
#
_cell.length_a   1.000
_cell.length_b   1.000
_cell.length_c   1.000
_cell.angle_alpha   90.00
_cell.angle_beta   90.00
_cell.angle_gamma   90.00
#
_symmetry.space_group_name_H-M   'P 1'
#
loop_
_entity.id
_entity.type
_entity.pdbx_description
1 polymer ?
#
loop_
_entity_poly.entity_id
_entity_poly.type
_entity_poly.pdbx_seq_one_letter_code
_entity_poly.pdbx_strand_id
1 'polypeptide(L)'
;MLVTLPVYTEDKNKNEKGVLHLWLTDNTHIVDIGPVSGDDDVAASSLLYNSETKELIALYEKKKGNGGTSPDMVSVLLTEQLKRVKDVLATWKKVDGIVSKLCSSSIAAVSASPGNVCSADNITAGLVGFLSGNFSETTWRDEYLGVNATVKKNDGEAKEKAGETSDGEAKKTDNGVQFQGAWAEWPVGKQGENQLYHFANYNFTLVATVSIHNVPEGD
;
A
#
# COMPACT_ATOMS: atom_id res chain seq x y z
N MET A 1 -0.63 -14.32 6.17
CA MET A 1 0.58 -14.99 5.63
C MET A 1 1.77 -14.07 5.78
N LEU A 2 2.92 -14.62 6.18
CA LEU A 2 4.19 -13.90 6.21
C LEU A 2 5.10 -14.47 5.12
N VAL A 3 5.80 -13.59 4.39
CA VAL A 3 6.72 -13.98 3.32
C VAL A 3 7.97 -13.12 3.42
N THR A 4 9.14 -13.70 3.14
CA THR A 4 10.38 -12.94 2.95
C THR A 4 10.70 -12.84 1.46
N LEU A 5 10.83 -11.63 0.94
CA LEU A 5 11.18 -11.36 -0.45
C LEU A 5 12.25 -10.28 -0.50
N PRO A 6 13.22 -10.39 -1.43
CA PRO A 6 14.19 -9.32 -1.65
C PRO A 6 13.49 -8.07 -2.21
N VAL A 7 13.98 -6.90 -1.81
CA VAL A 7 13.64 -5.60 -2.36
C VAL A 7 14.91 -4.99 -2.91
N TYR A 8 14.85 -4.55 -4.17
CA TYR A 8 15.97 -3.97 -4.88
C TYR A 8 15.77 -2.45 -4.96
N THR A 9 16.83 -1.70 -4.69
CA THR A 9 16.86 -0.25 -4.93
C THR A 9 16.90 0.02 -6.43
N GLU A 10 16.28 1.12 -6.87
CA GLU A 10 16.10 1.43 -8.31
C GLU A 10 17.37 1.96 -9.01
N ASP A 11 18.56 1.83 -8.42
CA ASP A 11 19.78 2.35 -9.05
C ASP A 11 20.22 1.44 -10.21
N LYS A 12 20.33 2.06 -11.40
CA LYS A 12 20.43 1.45 -12.74
C LYS A 12 21.69 0.59 -13.01
N ASN A 13 22.39 0.14 -11.98
CA ASN A 13 23.57 -0.71 -12.10
C ASN A 13 23.20 -2.17 -11.78
N LYS A 14 23.40 -3.04 -12.77
CA LYS A 14 22.94 -4.45 -12.86
C LYS A 14 23.44 -5.44 -11.78
N ASN A 15 23.99 -4.97 -10.66
CA ASN A 15 24.60 -5.80 -9.61
C ASN A 15 24.16 -5.38 -8.18
N GLU A 16 23.02 -4.71 -8.01
CA GLU A 16 22.56 -4.37 -6.65
C GLU A 16 22.04 -5.58 -5.88
N LYS A 17 22.48 -5.68 -4.63
CA LYS A 17 22.07 -6.71 -3.69
C LYS A 17 20.68 -6.36 -3.17
N GLY A 18 19.71 -7.25 -3.40
CA GLY A 18 18.38 -7.10 -2.82
C GLY A 18 18.45 -7.27 -1.30
N VAL A 19 17.86 -6.32 -0.57
CA VAL A 19 17.71 -6.43 0.88
C VAL A 19 16.51 -7.33 1.15
N LEU A 20 16.66 -8.33 2.01
CA LEU A 20 15.56 -9.22 2.37
C LEU A 20 14.56 -8.47 3.24
N HIS A 21 13.31 -8.36 2.80
CA HIS A 21 12.23 -7.72 3.55
C HIS A 21 11.19 -8.74 4.04
N LEU A 22 10.53 -8.43 5.15
CA LEU A 22 9.36 -9.16 5.63
C LEU A 22 8.10 -8.52 5.07
N TRP A 23 7.26 -9.34 4.45
CA TRP A 23 5.98 -8.94 3.89
C TRP A 23 4.84 -9.61 4.65
N LEU A 24 3.75 -8.87 4.85
CA LEU A 24 2.51 -9.37 5.43
C LEU A 24 1.40 -9.30 4.38
N THR A 25 0.62 -10.37 4.26
CA THR A 25 -0.59 -10.38 3.44
C THR A 25 -1.71 -11.23 4.04
N ASP A 26 -2.95 -10.79 3.90
CA ASP A 26 -4.18 -11.57 4.17
C ASP A 26 -4.81 -12.13 2.87
N ASN A 27 -4.02 -12.23 1.79
CA ASN A 27 -4.46 -12.56 0.43
C ASN A 27 -5.19 -11.44 -0.33
N THR A 28 -5.42 -10.30 0.31
CA THR A 28 -6.04 -9.12 -0.31
C THR A 28 -5.10 -7.91 -0.19
N HIS A 29 -4.73 -7.56 1.04
CA HIS A 29 -3.79 -6.51 1.38
C HIS A 29 -2.36 -7.06 1.39
N ILE A 30 -1.40 -6.25 0.96
CA ILE A 30 0.02 -6.58 1.00
C ILE A 30 0.75 -5.36 1.56
N VAL A 31 1.56 -5.58 2.61
CA VAL A 31 2.32 -4.51 3.27
C VAL A 31 3.76 -4.97 3.49
N ASP A 32 4.70 -4.10 3.12
CA ASP A 32 6.09 -4.24 3.50
C ASP A 32 6.26 -3.86 4.97
N ILE A 33 6.65 -4.83 5.80
CA ILE A 33 6.93 -4.61 7.22
C ILE A 33 8.32 -3.98 7.41
N GLY A 34 9.21 -4.22 6.46
CA GLY A 34 10.55 -3.66 6.39
C GLY A 34 11.66 -4.71 6.35
N PRO A 35 12.92 -4.24 6.37
CA PRO A 35 14.09 -5.09 6.19
C PRO A 35 14.27 -6.09 7.35
N VAL A 36 14.76 -7.27 6.97
CA VAL A 36 15.11 -8.41 7.83
C VAL A 36 16.62 -8.65 7.79
N SER A 37 17.24 -8.51 6.62
CA SER A 37 18.70 -8.52 6.47
C SER A 37 19.26 -7.09 6.51
N GLY A 38 20.55 -6.97 6.81
CA GLY A 38 21.32 -5.78 6.43
C GLY A 38 21.66 -5.80 4.94
N ASP A 39 22.85 -5.32 4.58
CA ASP A 39 23.38 -5.28 3.20
C ASP A 39 23.89 -6.65 2.68
N ASP A 40 23.33 -7.72 3.23
CA ASP A 40 23.70 -9.09 2.92
C ASP A 40 23.05 -9.53 1.61
N ASP A 41 23.83 -10.17 0.72
CA ASP A 41 23.27 -10.86 -0.45
C ASP A 41 22.66 -12.18 0.03
N VAL A 42 21.32 -12.22 0.07
CA VAL A 42 20.58 -13.37 0.58
C VAL A 42 20.19 -14.31 -0.56
N ALA A 43 20.59 -15.59 -0.45
CA ALA A 43 20.24 -16.61 -1.44
C ALA A 43 18.88 -17.28 -1.14
N ALA A 44 18.65 -17.60 0.14
CA ALA A 44 17.49 -18.31 0.62
C ALA A 44 17.15 -17.85 2.04
N SER A 45 15.87 -17.98 2.41
CA SER A 45 15.41 -17.65 3.77
C SER A 45 14.28 -18.58 4.22
N SER A 46 14.12 -18.68 5.54
CA SER A 46 13.04 -19.39 6.20
C SER A 46 12.55 -18.57 7.37
N LEU A 47 11.23 -18.55 7.57
CA LEU A 47 10.58 -17.90 8.70
C LEU A 47 10.04 -18.95 9.67
N LEU A 48 10.22 -18.72 10.96
CA LEU A 48 9.65 -19.52 12.03
C LEU A 48 8.91 -18.61 13.00
N TYR A 49 7.61 -18.88 13.18
CA TYR A 49 6.85 -18.31 14.28
C TYR A 49 6.66 -19.36 15.37
N ASN A 50 7.25 -19.11 16.55
CA ASN A 50 7.06 -19.97 17.71
C ASN A 50 5.80 -19.53 18.47
N SER A 51 4.79 -20.38 18.53
CA SER A 51 3.52 -20.07 19.21
C SER A 51 3.63 -20.05 20.74
N GLU A 52 4.59 -20.76 21.31
CA GLU A 52 4.82 -20.82 22.76
C GLU A 52 5.50 -19.54 23.25
N THR A 53 6.62 -19.16 22.62
CA THR A 53 7.36 -17.94 22.97
C THR A 53 6.79 -16.68 22.33
N LYS A 54 5.92 -16.84 21.31
CA LYS A 54 5.35 -15.77 20.47
C LYS A 54 6.41 -14.95 19.75
N GLU A 55 7.51 -15.59 19.37
CA GLU A 55 8.64 -14.98 18.69
C GLU A 55 8.61 -15.29 17.20
N LEU A 56 9.04 -14.32 16.40
CA LEU A 56 9.25 -14.49 14.96
C LEU A 56 10.75 -14.49 14.70
N ILE A 57 11.25 -15.54 14.06
CA ILE A 57 12.67 -15.72 13.76
C ILE A 57 12.80 -15.86 12.25
N ALA A 58 13.75 -15.14 11.67
CA ALA A 58 14.20 -15.36 10.31
C ALA A 58 15.56 -16.09 10.34
N LEU A 59 15.68 -17.11 9.51
CA LEU A 59 16.93 -17.79 9.22
C LEU A 59 17.23 -17.59 7.75
N TYR A 60 18.38 -17.02 7.40
CA TYR A 60 18.72 -16.76 6.01
C TYR A 60 20.18 -17.08 5.68
N GLU A 61 20.40 -17.42 4.43
CA GLU A 61 21.71 -17.73 3.88
C GLU A 61 22.36 -16.46 3.34
N LYS A 62 23.47 -16.06 3.96
CA LYS A 62 24.31 -14.94 3.52
C LYS A 62 25.39 -15.47 2.60
N LYS A 63 25.41 -14.99 1.36
CA LYS A 63 26.52 -15.26 0.44
C LYS A 63 27.78 -14.53 0.91
N LYS A 64 28.92 -15.24 0.91
CA LYS A 64 30.23 -14.62 1.09
C LYS A 64 30.65 -13.88 -0.19
N GLY A 65 31.35 -12.76 -0.02
CA GLY A 65 31.97 -12.02 -1.12
C GLY A 65 32.99 -12.87 -1.91
N ASN A 66 33.40 -12.37 -3.07
CA ASN A 66 34.15 -13.09 -4.11
C ASN A 66 35.36 -13.87 -3.54
N GLY A 67 35.20 -15.19 -3.33
CA GLY A 67 36.29 -16.10 -2.93
C GLY A 67 36.03 -17.07 -1.76
N GLY A 68 34.88 -17.02 -1.07
CA GLY A 68 34.54 -17.97 0.02
C GLY A 68 33.75 -19.20 -0.44
N THR A 69 34.16 -20.40 -0.04
CA THR A 69 33.61 -21.68 -0.54
C THR A 69 32.30 -22.14 0.14
N SER A 70 31.82 -21.47 1.19
CA SER A 70 30.62 -21.88 1.93
C SER A 70 29.76 -20.69 2.37
N PRO A 71 28.43 -20.75 2.20
CA PRO A 71 27.51 -19.74 2.71
C PRO A 71 27.49 -19.69 4.25
N ASP A 72 27.30 -18.51 4.82
CA ASP A 72 27.09 -18.35 6.27
C ASP A 72 25.59 -18.28 6.56
N MET A 73 25.11 -18.98 7.61
CA MET A 73 23.71 -18.94 8.04
C MET A 73 23.51 -17.94 9.17
N VAL A 74 22.56 -17.02 9.00
CA VAL A 74 22.25 -15.96 9.96
C VAL A 74 20.86 -16.19 10.54
N SER A 75 20.75 -16.17 11.86
CA SER A 75 19.48 -16.22 12.59
C SER A 75 19.20 -14.86 13.22
N VAL A 76 18.02 -14.30 12.98
CA VAL A 76 17.61 -12.98 13.47
C VAL A 76 16.26 -13.09 14.17
N LEU A 77 16.19 -12.57 15.40
CA LEU A 77 14.93 -12.42 16.13
C LEU A 77 14.23 -11.13 15.67
N LEU A 78 13.05 -11.25 15.10
CA LEU A 78 12.30 -10.18 14.45
C LEU A 78 11.30 -9.50 15.39
N THR A 79 11.74 -9.09 16.59
CA THR A 79 10.88 -8.52 17.62
C THR A 79 10.19 -7.22 17.16
N GLU A 80 10.93 -6.34 16.48
CA GLU A 80 10.39 -5.06 16.00
C GLU A 80 9.42 -5.26 14.83
N GLN A 81 9.78 -6.12 13.87
CA GLN A 81 8.94 -6.44 12.73
C GLN A 81 7.67 -7.16 13.19
N LEU A 82 7.74 -8.07 14.18
CA LEU A 82 6.55 -8.71 14.75
C LEU A 82 5.63 -7.71 15.44
N LYS A 83 6.18 -6.68 16.10
CA LYS A 83 5.38 -5.57 16.65
C LYS A 83 4.65 -4.83 15.53
N ARG A 84 5.36 -4.45 14.46
CA ARG A 84 4.77 -3.79 13.29
C ARG A 84 3.68 -4.65 12.62
N VAL A 85 3.88 -5.97 12.50
CA VAL A 85 2.86 -6.90 12.00
C VAL A 85 1.57 -6.79 12.82
N LYS A 86 1.67 -6.80 14.15
CA LYS A 86 0.50 -6.65 15.03
C LYS A 86 -0.18 -5.29 14.86
N ASP A 87 0.60 -4.22 14.69
CA ASP A 87 0.08 -2.88 14.47
C ASP A 87 -0.66 -2.79 13.12
N VAL A 88 -0.11 -3.38 12.05
CA VAL A 88 -0.76 -3.44 10.72
C VAL A 88 -2.07 -4.23 10.79
N LEU A 89 -2.07 -5.41 11.42
CA LEU A 89 -3.30 -6.21 11.60
C LEU A 89 -4.38 -5.46 12.40
N ALA A 90 -3.98 -4.68 13.42
CA ALA A 90 -4.90 -3.86 14.17
C ALA A 90 -5.48 -2.71 13.31
N THR A 91 -4.66 -2.10 12.46
CA THR A 91 -5.09 -1.09 11.49
C THR A 91 -6.09 -1.67 10.49
N TRP A 92 -5.81 -2.80 9.84
CA TRP A 92 -6.73 -3.44 8.90
C TRP A 92 -8.11 -3.67 9.53
N LYS A 93 -8.13 -4.27 10.72
CA LYS A 93 -9.38 -4.49 11.47
C LYS A 93 -10.14 -3.20 11.79
N LYS A 94 -9.42 -2.11 12.08
CA LYS A 94 -10.02 -0.80 12.34
C LYS A 94 -10.64 -0.23 11.06
N VAL A 95 -9.95 -0.32 9.93
CA VAL A 95 -10.43 0.16 8.63
C VAL A 95 -11.65 -0.64 8.17
N ASP A 96 -11.63 -1.97 8.29
CA ASP A 96 -12.80 -2.82 8.02
C ASP A 96 -14.02 -2.40 8.86
N GLY A 97 -13.80 -2.07 10.13
CA GLY A 97 -14.83 -1.56 11.04
C GLY A 97 -15.37 -0.17 10.66
N ILE A 98 -14.63 0.62 9.89
CA ILE A 98 -15.08 1.91 9.33
C ILE A 98 -15.85 1.66 8.04
N VAL A 99 -15.29 0.89 7.11
CA VAL A 99 -15.87 0.59 5.79
C VAL A 99 -17.23 -0.10 5.93
N SER A 100 -17.35 -1.07 6.83
CA SER A 100 -18.61 -1.77 7.10
C SER A 100 -19.75 -0.84 7.53
N LYS A 101 -19.44 0.27 8.21
CA LYS A 101 -20.45 1.26 8.63
C LYS A 101 -20.95 2.14 7.49
N LEU A 102 -20.14 2.37 6.45
CA LEU A 102 -20.51 3.20 5.30
C LEU A 102 -21.71 2.62 4.52
N CYS A 103 -21.81 1.29 4.47
CA CYS A 103 -22.96 0.63 3.82
C CYS A 103 -24.22 0.69 4.69
N SER A 104 -24.06 0.62 6.01
CA SER A 104 -25.18 0.71 6.97
C SER A 104 -25.86 2.09 6.93
N SER A 105 -25.09 3.18 6.80
CA SER A 105 -25.64 4.54 6.67
C SER A 105 -26.31 4.77 5.30
N SER A 106 -25.81 4.14 4.24
CA SER A 106 -26.41 4.22 2.89
C SER A 106 -27.81 3.59 2.85
N ILE A 107 -28.02 2.41 3.45
CA ILE A 107 -29.35 1.78 3.53
C ILE A 107 -30.33 2.64 4.34
N ALA A 108 -29.88 3.19 5.48
CA ALA A 108 -30.73 4.03 6.33
C ALA A 108 -31.22 5.30 5.60
N ALA A 109 -30.42 5.85 4.69
CA ALA A 109 -30.79 7.02 3.89
C ALA A 109 -31.75 6.71 2.73
N VAL A 110 -31.80 5.47 2.24
CA VAL A 110 -32.53 5.09 1.01
C VAL A 110 -33.87 4.37 1.29
N SER A 111 -34.21 4.05 2.55
CA SER A 111 -35.47 3.37 2.93
C SER A 111 -35.76 2.07 2.17
N ALA A 112 -34.72 1.41 1.64
CA ALA A 112 -34.82 0.12 0.99
C ALA A 112 -34.79 -1.01 2.04
N SER A 113 -35.55 -2.08 1.80
CA SER A 113 -35.60 -3.25 2.69
C SER A 113 -34.19 -3.80 2.95
N PRO A 114 -33.80 -4.11 4.21
CA PRO A 114 -32.46 -4.54 4.59
C PRO A 114 -32.23 -6.01 4.21
N GLY A 115 -32.37 -6.34 2.93
CA GLY A 115 -32.00 -7.65 2.44
C GLY A 115 -30.49 -7.70 2.28
N ASN A 116 -29.76 -8.28 3.25
CA ASN A 116 -28.42 -8.91 3.20
C ASN A 116 -27.25 -8.27 2.38
N VAL A 117 -27.43 -7.10 1.77
CA VAL A 117 -26.49 -6.49 0.81
C VAL A 117 -25.32 -5.80 1.53
N CYS A 118 -25.52 -5.35 2.76
CA CYS A 118 -24.52 -4.66 3.58
C CYS A 118 -24.03 -5.47 4.79
N SER A 119 -23.87 -6.79 4.67
CA SER A 119 -23.10 -7.51 5.69
C SER A 119 -21.64 -7.04 5.64
N ALA A 120 -21.00 -6.89 6.80
CA ALA A 120 -19.60 -6.44 6.88
C ALA A 120 -18.68 -7.31 6.00
N ASP A 121 -18.95 -8.62 5.95
CA ASP A 121 -18.23 -9.59 5.15
C ASP A 121 -18.37 -9.39 3.63
N ASN A 122 -19.44 -8.75 3.14
CA ASN A 122 -19.66 -8.53 1.71
C ASN A 122 -18.97 -7.28 1.16
N ILE A 123 -18.72 -6.27 1.99
CA ILE A 123 -18.23 -4.96 1.52
C ILE A 123 -16.71 -4.89 1.52
N THR A 124 -16.07 -5.54 2.50
CA THR A 124 -14.60 -5.58 2.60
C THR A 124 -14.01 -6.77 1.85
N ALA A 125 -14.82 -7.74 1.42
CA ALA A 125 -14.36 -8.86 0.62
C ALA A 125 -13.76 -8.38 -0.71
N GLY A 126 -12.45 -8.59 -0.88
CA GLY A 126 -11.72 -8.17 -2.08
C GLY A 126 -11.45 -6.67 -2.16
N LEU A 127 -11.70 -5.90 -1.10
CA LEU A 127 -11.26 -4.51 -1.01
C LEU A 127 -9.76 -4.50 -0.75
N VAL A 128 -8.96 -3.99 -1.69
CA VAL A 128 -7.50 -4.05 -1.62
C VAL A 128 -6.86 -2.76 -1.10
N GLY A 129 -7.51 -1.61 -1.31
CA GLY A 129 -7.01 -0.33 -0.87
C GLY A 129 -8.14 0.67 -0.72
N PHE A 130 -7.95 1.66 0.14
CA PHE A 130 -8.94 2.68 0.45
C PHE A 130 -8.28 4.03 0.67
N LEU A 131 -8.55 4.99 -0.23
CA LEU A 131 -8.09 6.38 -0.11
C LEU A 131 -9.22 7.23 0.47
N SER A 132 -8.98 7.85 1.64
CA SER A 132 -9.97 8.66 2.36
C SER A 132 -9.33 9.92 2.97
N GLY A 133 -9.58 10.26 4.23
CA GLY A 133 -9.10 11.49 4.85
C GLY A 133 -7.59 11.54 5.16
N ASN A 134 -6.83 10.47 4.92
CA ASN A 134 -5.41 10.39 5.27
C ASN A 134 -4.49 11.01 4.18
N PHE A 135 -4.64 12.32 3.97
CA PHE A 135 -3.81 13.09 3.05
C PHE A 135 -2.81 13.99 3.80
N SER A 136 -1.55 13.97 3.36
CA SER A 136 -0.47 14.82 3.87
C SER A 136 0.46 15.24 2.73
N GLU A 137 0.67 16.54 2.57
CA GLU A 137 1.54 17.14 1.55
C GLU A 137 1.19 16.71 0.11
N THR A 138 1.91 15.74 -0.44
CA THR A 138 1.67 15.15 -1.77
C THR A 138 1.30 13.67 -1.69
N THR A 139 1.20 13.11 -0.48
CA THR A 139 0.90 11.70 -0.26
C THR A 139 -0.54 11.54 0.20
N TRP A 140 -1.34 10.87 -0.62
CA TRP A 140 -2.65 10.37 -0.22
C TRP A 140 -2.50 8.92 0.23
N ARG A 141 -2.49 8.73 1.55
CA ARG A 141 -2.15 7.45 2.17
C ARG A 141 -3.32 6.47 2.07
N ASP A 142 -3.01 5.24 1.70
CA ASP A 142 -3.95 4.13 1.78
C ASP A 142 -4.21 3.76 3.24
N GLU A 143 -5.49 3.73 3.63
CA GLU A 143 -5.89 3.42 4.99
C GLU A 143 -5.50 1.98 5.37
N TYR A 144 -5.42 1.06 4.39
CA TYR A 144 -4.91 -0.31 4.60
C TYR A 144 -3.38 -0.40 4.59
N LEU A 145 -2.67 0.73 4.52
CA LEU A 145 -1.21 0.82 4.53
C LEU A 145 -0.52 0.14 3.35
N GLY A 146 -1.27 -0.18 2.28
CA GLY A 146 -0.72 -0.72 1.05
C GLY A 146 -0.03 0.37 0.24
N VAL A 147 -0.47 0.55 -1.00
CA VAL A 147 0.18 1.48 -1.93
C VAL A 147 -0.42 2.87 -1.73
N ASN A 148 0.40 3.91 -1.54
CA ASN A 148 -0.10 5.29 -1.46
C ASN A 148 -0.30 5.89 -2.86
N ALA A 149 -1.25 6.82 -2.99
CA ALA A 149 -1.35 7.66 -4.18
C ALA A 149 -0.49 8.92 -4.03
N THR A 150 0.10 9.34 -5.13
CA THR A 150 0.92 10.56 -5.21
C THR A 150 0.13 11.66 -5.90
N VAL A 151 -0.01 12.79 -5.23
CA VAL A 151 -0.63 13.98 -5.81
C VAL A 151 0.37 14.75 -6.65
N LYS A 152 -0.03 15.04 -7.87
CA LYS A 152 0.69 15.82 -8.88
C LYS A 152 -0.04 17.13 -9.12
N LYS A 153 0.69 18.10 -9.65
CA LYS A 153 0.23 19.47 -9.92
C LYS A 153 0.65 19.84 -11.33
N ASN A 154 -0.13 20.69 -12.01
CA ASN A 154 0.27 21.25 -13.29
C ASN A 154 1.63 21.96 -13.15
N ASP A 155 2.56 21.65 -14.04
CA ASP A 155 3.83 22.37 -14.24
C ASP A 155 3.82 23.10 -15.61
N GLY A 156 4.84 23.94 -15.81
CA GLY A 156 4.81 25.14 -16.66
C GLY A 156 4.26 25.03 -18.10
N GLU A 157 4.32 23.88 -18.77
CA GLU A 157 3.83 23.75 -20.16
C GLU A 157 2.31 23.53 -20.25
N ALA A 158 1.68 22.89 -19.26
CA ALA A 158 0.23 22.72 -19.21
C ALA A 158 -0.47 23.98 -18.67
N LYS A 159 0.21 24.72 -17.77
CA LYS A 159 -0.25 26.00 -17.23
C LYS A 159 -0.42 27.08 -18.31
N GLU A 160 0.54 27.20 -19.23
CA GLU A 160 0.50 28.22 -20.29
C GLU A 160 -0.63 27.98 -21.31
N LYS A 161 -0.94 26.72 -21.60
CA LYS A 161 -2.04 26.38 -22.52
C LYS A 161 -3.43 26.59 -21.92
N ALA A 162 -3.57 26.42 -20.61
CA ALA A 162 -4.85 26.56 -19.89
C ALA A 162 -5.12 27.98 -19.37
N GLY A 163 -4.20 28.94 -19.56
CA GLY A 163 -4.36 30.30 -19.03
C GLY A 163 -4.39 30.37 -17.49
N GLU A 164 -3.94 29.32 -16.81
CA GLU A 164 -4.01 29.21 -15.35
C GLU A 164 -2.84 29.95 -14.68
N THR A 165 -3.16 30.88 -13.78
CA THR A 165 -2.17 31.71 -13.06
C THR A 165 -1.86 31.23 -11.64
N SER A 166 -2.64 30.26 -11.12
CA SER A 166 -2.45 29.68 -9.78
C SER A 166 -1.70 28.35 -9.85
N ASP A 167 -0.76 28.14 -8.92
CA ASP A 167 -0.16 26.82 -8.74
C ASP A 167 -1.22 25.78 -8.37
N GLY A 168 -1.08 24.57 -8.93
CA GLY A 168 -1.96 23.45 -8.59
C GLY A 168 -1.99 23.22 -7.07
N GLU A 169 -3.18 23.04 -6.53
CA GLU A 169 -3.43 22.86 -5.10
C GLU A 169 -4.23 21.59 -4.84
N ALA A 170 -3.88 20.91 -3.76
CA ALA A 170 -4.63 19.78 -3.22
C ALA A 170 -4.88 20.04 -1.73
N LYS A 171 -6.16 20.10 -1.34
CA LYS A 171 -6.58 20.35 0.04
C LYS A 171 -7.20 19.09 0.61
N LYS A 172 -6.77 18.71 1.81
CA LYS A 172 -7.42 17.67 2.60
C LYS A 172 -8.86 18.07 2.88
N THR A 173 -9.79 17.14 2.70
CA THR A 173 -11.16 17.21 3.20
C THR A 173 -11.40 16.09 4.22
N ASP A 174 -12.59 16.02 4.80
CA ASP A 174 -12.89 15.03 5.85
C ASP A 174 -12.67 13.58 5.38
N ASN A 175 -13.06 13.26 4.14
CA ASN A 175 -13.02 11.91 3.57
C ASN A 175 -12.36 11.85 2.19
N GLY A 176 -11.46 12.79 1.88
CA GLY A 176 -10.78 12.79 0.60
C GLY A 176 -9.91 14.02 0.38
N VAL A 177 -9.76 14.39 -0.89
CA VAL A 177 -8.93 15.51 -1.33
C VAL A 177 -9.68 16.33 -2.37
N GLN A 178 -9.63 17.65 -2.20
CA GLN A 178 -10.08 18.61 -3.21
C GLN A 178 -8.89 19.01 -4.08
N PHE A 179 -9.04 18.88 -5.39
CA PHE A 179 -8.01 19.22 -6.36
C PHE A 179 -8.37 20.48 -7.15
N GLN A 180 -7.38 21.33 -7.42
CA GLN A 180 -7.47 22.47 -8.31
C GLN A 180 -6.16 22.55 -9.10
N GLY A 181 -6.17 22.34 -10.42
CA GLY A 181 -4.93 22.24 -11.21
C GLY A 181 -4.00 21.10 -10.74
N ALA A 182 -4.56 20.04 -10.16
CA ALA A 182 -3.85 18.92 -9.54
C ALA A 182 -4.62 17.61 -9.76
N TRP A 183 -3.94 16.47 -9.63
CA TRP A 183 -4.53 15.13 -9.69
C TRP A 183 -3.78 14.15 -8.79
N ALA A 184 -4.33 12.96 -8.58
CA ALA A 184 -3.66 11.89 -7.85
C ALA A 184 -3.36 10.71 -8.78
N GLU A 185 -2.16 10.16 -8.66
CA GLU A 185 -1.73 8.93 -9.33
C GLU A 185 -1.60 7.81 -8.30
N TRP A 186 -2.38 6.75 -8.47
CA TRP A 186 -2.28 5.54 -7.65
C TRP A 186 -1.61 4.43 -8.47
N PRO A 187 -0.33 4.10 -8.20
CA PRO A 187 0.45 3.30 -9.14
C PRO A 187 0.01 1.84 -9.16
N VAL A 188 0.04 1.22 -10.34
CA VAL A 188 -0.13 -0.22 -10.55
C VAL A 188 1.17 -0.83 -11.06
N GLY A 189 1.52 -0.57 -12.33
CA GLY A 189 2.77 -1.08 -12.93
C GLY A 189 4.03 -0.28 -12.58
N LYS A 190 3.88 0.97 -12.12
CA LYS A 190 5.02 1.84 -11.71
C LYS A 190 5.53 1.56 -10.29
N GLN A 191 5.20 0.40 -9.72
CA GLN A 191 5.66 -0.02 -8.38
C GLN A 191 7.03 -0.73 -8.41
N GLY A 192 7.62 -0.91 -9.59
CA GLY A 192 8.90 -1.61 -9.76
C GLY A 192 8.72 -3.13 -9.83
N GLU A 193 9.60 -3.85 -9.15
CA GLU A 193 9.62 -5.32 -9.14
C GLU A 193 8.46 -5.91 -8.32
N ASN A 194 8.19 -5.33 -7.15
CA ASN A 194 7.10 -5.75 -6.28
C ASN A 194 5.81 -4.99 -6.69
N GLN A 195 5.06 -5.54 -7.66
CA GLN A 195 3.79 -4.97 -8.13
C GLN A 195 2.61 -5.48 -7.31
N LEU A 196 2.34 -4.86 -6.17
CA LEU A 196 1.28 -5.27 -5.25
C LEU A 196 -0.10 -5.24 -5.92
N TYR A 197 -0.32 -4.32 -6.86
CA TYR A 197 -1.61 -4.16 -7.54
C TYR A 197 -1.68 -4.84 -8.91
N HIS A 198 -0.80 -5.80 -9.19
CA HIS A 198 -0.78 -6.52 -10.47
C HIS A 198 -2.12 -7.21 -10.81
N PHE A 199 -2.94 -7.55 -9.80
CA PHE A 199 -4.30 -8.09 -10.00
C PHE A 199 -5.20 -7.20 -10.86
N ALA A 200 -4.97 -5.88 -10.88
CA ALA A 200 -5.76 -4.92 -11.65
C ALA A 200 -5.65 -5.12 -13.18
N ASN A 201 -4.64 -5.86 -13.65
CA ASN A 201 -4.54 -6.25 -15.06
C ASN A 201 -5.56 -7.34 -15.46
N TYR A 202 -6.18 -8.01 -14.49
CA TYR A 202 -7.11 -9.11 -14.72
C TYR A 202 -8.56 -8.71 -14.41
N ASN A 203 -8.80 -8.24 -13.18
CA ASN A 203 -10.12 -7.82 -12.74
C ASN A 203 -10.00 -6.85 -11.58
N PHE A 204 -10.69 -5.71 -11.66
CA PHE A 204 -10.77 -4.75 -10.57
C PHE A 204 -12.08 -3.96 -10.63
N THR A 205 -12.41 -3.33 -9.51
CA THR A 205 -13.46 -2.32 -9.43
C THR A 205 -12.89 -1.12 -8.69
N LEU A 206 -13.01 0.07 -9.28
CA LEU A 206 -12.65 1.33 -8.65
C LEU A 206 -13.91 2.13 -8.35
N VAL A 207 -14.07 2.57 -7.10
CA VAL A 207 -15.24 3.33 -6.64
C VAL A 207 -14.75 4.67 -6.07
N ALA A 208 -15.41 5.76 -6.46
CA ALA A 208 -15.12 7.09 -5.95
C ALA A 208 -16.40 7.94 -5.87
N THR A 209 -16.47 8.80 -4.85
CA THR A 209 -17.45 9.88 -4.79
C THR A 209 -16.78 11.15 -5.29
N VAL A 210 -17.38 11.78 -6.31
CA VAL A 210 -16.82 12.98 -6.95
C VAL A 210 -17.78 14.15 -6.88
N SER A 211 -17.22 15.34 -6.65
CA SER A 211 -17.94 16.62 -6.70
C SER A 211 -17.21 17.55 -7.67
N ILE A 212 -17.89 17.95 -8.74
CA ILE A 212 -17.36 18.85 -9.76
C ILE A 212 -17.69 20.28 -9.32
N HIS A 213 -16.66 21.08 -9.04
CA HIS A 213 -16.83 22.43 -8.48
C HIS A 213 -16.96 23.51 -9.55
N ASN A 214 -16.28 23.34 -10.68
CA ASN A 214 -16.28 24.27 -11.80
C ASN A 214 -16.66 23.51 -13.08
N VAL A 215 -17.31 24.21 -14.02
CA VAL A 215 -17.57 23.66 -15.35
C VAL A 215 -16.22 23.57 -16.08
N PRO A 216 -15.84 22.40 -16.63
CA PRO A 216 -14.62 22.30 -17.42
C PRO A 216 -14.77 23.14 -18.69
N GLU A 217 -13.74 23.91 -19.00
CA GLU A 217 -13.61 24.51 -20.33
C GLU A 217 -13.29 23.35 -21.29
N GLY A 218 -14.17 23.10 -22.25
CA GLY A 218 -13.98 22.02 -23.21
C GLY A 218 -12.77 22.29 -24.11
N ASP A 219 -12.23 21.21 -24.70
CA ASP A 219 -11.14 21.28 -25.68
C ASP A 219 -11.56 21.99 -26.99
#